data_AF-A0A1R0WZN1-F1
#
_entry.id   AF-A0A1R0WZN1-F1
#
_cell.length_a   1.000
_cell.length_b   1.000
_cell.length_c   1.000
_cell.angle_alpha   90.00
_cell.angle_beta   90.00
_cell.angle_gamma   90.00
#
_symmetry.space_group_name_H-M   'P 1'
#
loop_
_entity.id
_entity.type
_entity.pdbx_description
1 polymer ?
#
loop_
_entity_poly.entity_id
_entity_poly.type
_entity_poly.pdbx_seq_one_letter_code
_entity_poly.pdbx_strand_id
1 'polypeptide(L)'
;MKKRAIVYPYHADFGPVVRFSNLLGNYELVSLMAPLGFGLNEKDAAYSYYGEDVGIKVKDSFSDAEFDVLMICEFECSFEKVVFPTIIKAAEMGKDIVLLNRCADHEVEMVKKVCLKNNVELTSFFGIDIDRTKVELVEKILLDINVPIICVASLMEKSNKFDVQLSLRDYFLKEGYKVSQIGTKSYCEIMGFHSFPDFMFNHKEAEIDKIFLFNHFCKYIELNERPDVMIIGIPGGTMVYNNLFTNRFGITAFEAASAIHPDVGIMNLTYDDFNGEFLDKICVSTKHKLGFDIDCFNMSNHKFDTGRSKQDKELKFFTVDSKLVDEKIAQISLESKVPLFNSLNGTDTLKLAECCEALLLQENMQIV
;
A
#
# COMPACT_ATOMS: atom_id res chain seq x y z
N MET A 1 1.32 -4.63 -25.73
CA MET A 1 1.80 -5.92 -25.20
C MET A 1 2.49 -5.62 -23.89
N LYS A 2 2.19 -6.36 -22.80
CA LYS A 2 2.83 -6.12 -21.50
C LYS A 2 4.27 -6.66 -21.54
N LYS A 3 5.23 -5.97 -20.91
CA LYS A 3 6.61 -6.47 -20.73
C LYS A 3 6.60 -7.60 -19.69
N ARG A 4 7.24 -8.72 -19.98
CA ARG A 4 7.38 -9.86 -19.07
C ARG A 4 8.38 -9.51 -17.98
N ALA A 5 7.95 -9.53 -16.73
CA ALA A 5 8.72 -9.04 -15.59
C ALA A 5 9.08 -10.14 -14.60
N ILE A 6 10.32 -10.10 -14.11
CA ILE A 6 10.76 -10.86 -12.94
C ILE A 6 10.92 -9.91 -11.77
N VAL A 7 10.44 -10.30 -10.59
CA VAL A 7 10.58 -9.51 -9.35
C VAL A 7 11.72 -10.03 -8.50
N TYR A 8 12.58 -9.14 -8.02
CA TYR A 8 13.69 -9.48 -7.13
C TYR A 8 14.10 -8.30 -6.23
N PRO A 9 14.43 -8.48 -4.94
CA PRO A 9 14.25 -9.69 -4.16
C PRO A 9 12.82 -9.81 -3.62
N TYR A 10 12.09 -10.81 -4.08
CA TYR A 10 10.74 -11.12 -3.63
C TYR A 10 10.70 -11.41 -2.11
N HIS A 11 9.72 -10.81 -1.47
CA HIS A 11 9.43 -10.92 -0.05
C HIS A 11 7.93 -10.64 0.22
N ALA A 12 7.49 -10.89 1.44
CA ALA A 12 6.09 -10.79 1.88
C ALA A 12 5.41 -9.46 1.51
N ASP A 13 6.10 -8.33 1.68
CA ASP A 13 5.55 -6.99 1.43
C ASP A 13 5.16 -6.73 -0.03
N PHE A 14 5.65 -7.55 -0.97
CA PHE A 14 5.28 -7.49 -2.38
C PHE A 14 4.11 -8.43 -2.73
N GLY A 15 3.67 -9.26 -1.78
CA GLY A 15 2.48 -10.13 -1.89
C GLY A 15 1.23 -9.42 -2.45
N PRO A 16 0.87 -8.19 -2.02
CA PRO A 16 -0.23 -7.41 -2.60
C PRO A 16 -0.15 -7.31 -4.13
N VAL A 17 1.00 -6.94 -4.67
CA VAL A 17 1.19 -6.78 -6.12
C VAL A 17 1.09 -8.12 -6.86
N VAL A 18 1.51 -9.21 -6.23
CA VAL A 18 1.38 -10.55 -6.81
C VAL A 18 -0.10 -10.97 -6.90
N ARG A 19 -0.86 -10.80 -5.80
CA ARG A 19 -2.29 -11.17 -5.75
C ARG A 19 -3.13 -10.36 -6.73
N PHE A 20 -2.82 -9.08 -6.89
CA PHE A 20 -3.52 -8.18 -7.79
C PHE A 20 -2.71 -7.88 -9.06
N SER A 21 -1.94 -8.85 -9.55
CA SER A 21 -1.06 -8.68 -10.72
C SER A 21 -1.83 -8.35 -12.01
N ASN A 22 -3.14 -8.59 -12.06
CA ASN A 22 -4.02 -8.15 -13.14
C ASN A 22 -4.06 -6.61 -13.28
N LEU A 23 -3.84 -5.87 -12.19
CA LEU A 23 -3.80 -4.40 -12.18
C LEU A 23 -2.49 -3.81 -12.71
N LEU A 24 -1.46 -4.61 -12.94
CA LEU A 24 -0.22 -4.14 -13.56
C LEU A 24 -0.49 -3.75 -15.02
N GLY A 25 -0.43 -2.46 -15.33
CA GLY A 25 -0.80 -1.95 -16.66
C GLY A 25 0.17 -2.40 -17.75
N ASN A 26 1.46 -2.18 -17.51
CA ASN A 26 2.52 -2.36 -18.51
C ASN A 26 3.30 -3.68 -18.37
N TYR A 27 3.00 -4.47 -17.34
CA TYR A 27 3.84 -5.61 -16.95
C TYR A 27 3.04 -6.87 -16.66
N GLU A 28 3.63 -8.01 -16.98
CA GLU A 28 3.13 -9.33 -16.66
C GLU A 28 4.17 -10.04 -15.79
N LEU A 29 3.79 -10.46 -14.57
CA LEU A 29 4.72 -11.17 -13.68
C LEU A 29 4.89 -12.60 -14.16
N VAL A 30 6.09 -12.97 -14.60
CA VAL A 30 6.39 -14.33 -15.10
C VAL A 30 7.18 -15.18 -14.12
N SER A 31 7.88 -14.55 -13.16
CA SER A 31 8.59 -15.26 -12.09
C SER A 31 8.86 -14.32 -10.91
N LEU A 32 8.92 -14.92 -9.72
CA LEU A 32 9.37 -14.25 -8.50
C LEU A 32 10.70 -14.84 -8.08
N MET A 33 11.62 -14.01 -7.60
CA MET A 33 12.93 -14.45 -7.18
C MET A 33 13.33 -13.90 -5.82
N ALA A 34 13.87 -14.75 -4.95
CA ALA A 34 14.38 -14.35 -3.66
C ALA A 34 15.86 -14.74 -3.49
N PRO A 35 16.65 -13.98 -2.71
CA PRO A 35 18.02 -14.35 -2.39
C PRO A 35 18.11 -15.70 -1.68
N LEU A 36 19.21 -16.43 -1.92
CA LEU A 36 19.54 -17.60 -1.13
C LEU A 36 19.59 -17.24 0.36
N GLY A 37 18.94 -18.05 1.19
CA GLY A 37 18.80 -17.80 2.63
C GLY A 37 17.45 -17.23 3.07
N PHE A 38 16.63 -16.72 2.15
CA PHE A 38 15.26 -16.26 2.47
C PHE A 38 14.29 -17.43 2.67
N GLY A 39 14.68 -18.65 2.29
CA GLY A 39 13.89 -19.87 2.52
C GLY A 39 12.61 -19.94 1.68
N LEU A 40 12.53 -19.20 0.57
CA LEU A 40 11.37 -19.16 -0.31
C LEU A 40 11.49 -20.05 -1.56
N ASN A 41 12.67 -20.60 -1.84
CA ASN A 41 12.92 -21.38 -3.07
C ASN A 41 11.93 -22.56 -3.20
N GLU A 42 11.32 -22.69 -4.38
CA GLU A 42 10.30 -23.68 -4.75
C GLU A 42 8.98 -23.63 -3.94
N LYS A 43 8.82 -22.64 -3.05
CA LYS A 43 7.58 -22.41 -2.32
C LYS A 43 6.65 -21.50 -3.12
N ASP A 44 5.34 -21.63 -2.88
CA ASP A 44 4.38 -20.65 -3.37
C ASP A 44 4.69 -19.28 -2.79
N ALA A 45 4.45 -18.22 -3.57
CA ALA A 45 4.65 -16.84 -3.15
C ALA A 45 3.91 -16.53 -1.83
N ALA A 46 2.72 -17.11 -1.66
CA ALA A 46 1.88 -16.99 -0.47
C ALA A 46 2.54 -17.48 0.81
N TYR A 47 3.51 -18.40 0.71
CA TYR A 47 4.29 -18.85 1.84
C TYR A 47 5.00 -17.69 2.57
N SER A 48 5.39 -16.64 1.85
CA SER A 48 6.10 -15.50 2.45
C SER A 48 5.21 -14.66 3.37
N TYR A 49 3.90 -14.63 3.13
CA TYR A 49 2.94 -13.82 3.88
C TYR A 49 1.84 -14.67 4.55
N TYR A 50 1.95 -16.00 4.57
CA TYR A 50 1.01 -16.95 5.17
C TYR A 50 -0.46 -16.70 4.76
N GLY A 51 -0.68 -16.48 3.47
CA GLY A 51 -2.01 -16.36 2.87
C GLY A 51 -2.40 -17.59 2.04
N GLU A 52 -3.46 -17.45 1.24
CA GLU A 52 -3.87 -18.48 0.28
C GLU A 52 -2.90 -18.56 -0.91
N ASP A 53 -2.64 -19.79 -1.40
CA ASP A 53 -1.72 -20.04 -2.51
C ASP A 53 -2.15 -19.27 -3.77
N VAL A 54 -1.17 -18.60 -4.40
CA VAL A 54 -1.39 -17.84 -5.64
C VAL A 54 -0.95 -18.58 -6.90
N GLY A 55 -0.33 -19.76 -6.75
CA GLY A 55 0.12 -20.62 -7.83
C GLY A 55 1.44 -20.18 -8.47
N ILE A 56 2.17 -19.24 -7.87
CA ILE A 56 3.44 -18.73 -8.39
C ILE A 56 4.57 -19.17 -7.46
N LYS A 57 5.46 -20.00 -7.99
CA LYS A 57 6.65 -20.46 -7.25
C LYS A 57 7.76 -19.41 -7.26
N VAL A 58 8.39 -19.23 -6.12
CA VAL A 58 9.57 -18.37 -5.97
C VAL A 58 10.83 -19.17 -6.30
N LYS A 59 11.72 -18.59 -7.10
CA LYS A 59 13.00 -19.18 -7.52
C LYS A 59 14.19 -18.46 -6.90
N ASP A 60 15.37 -19.04 -6.97
CA ASP A 60 16.63 -18.41 -6.58
C ASP A 60 17.47 -17.89 -7.77
N SER A 61 17.06 -18.20 -9.00
CA SER A 61 17.78 -17.85 -10.23
C SER A 61 16.85 -17.77 -11.46
N PHE A 62 17.24 -16.99 -12.47
CA PHE A 62 16.50 -16.79 -13.72
C PHE A 62 17.12 -17.47 -14.97
N SER A 63 18.01 -18.46 -14.81
CA SER A 63 18.80 -19.01 -15.94
C SER A 63 17.99 -19.48 -17.15
N ASP A 64 16.72 -19.88 -16.92
CA ASP A 64 15.87 -20.49 -17.93
C ASP A 64 14.57 -19.70 -18.20
N ALA A 65 14.44 -18.49 -17.64
CA ALA A 65 13.23 -17.68 -17.80
C ALA A 65 13.37 -16.70 -18.98
N GLU A 66 12.41 -16.72 -19.90
CA GLU A 66 12.25 -15.61 -20.85
C GLU A 66 11.53 -14.45 -20.15
N PHE A 67 12.20 -13.31 -20.05
CA PHE A 67 11.65 -12.07 -19.51
C PHE A 67 12.26 -10.86 -20.22
N ASP A 68 11.62 -9.71 -20.07
CA ASP A 68 12.03 -8.44 -20.68
C ASP A 68 12.62 -7.49 -19.62
N VAL A 69 12.10 -7.56 -18.39
CA VAL A 69 12.38 -6.59 -17.32
C VAL A 69 12.70 -7.27 -16.00
N LEU A 70 13.74 -6.79 -15.30
CA LEU A 70 13.97 -7.08 -13.89
C LEU A 70 13.43 -5.95 -13.03
N MET A 71 12.42 -6.24 -12.21
CA MET A 71 11.84 -5.33 -11.22
C MET A 71 12.50 -5.50 -9.87
N ILE A 72 13.10 -4.41 -9.38
CA ILE A 72 13.70 -4.32 -8.06
C ILE A 72 12.69 -3.75 -7.06
N CYS A 73 12.12 -4.62 -6.23
CA CYS A 73 11.19 -4.22 -5.16
C CYS A 73 11.92 -3.75 -3.90
N GLU A 74 11.18 -3.45 -2.84
CA GLU A 74 11.72 -3.15 -1.51
C GLU A 74 12.60 -4.30 -1.02
N PHE A 75 13.66 -3.98 -0.26
CA PHE A 75 14.60 -4.98 0.26
C PHE A 75 15.26 -4.54 1.56
N GLU A 76 15.47 -5.50 2.46
CA GLU A 76 16.17 -5.32 3.74
C GLU A 76 17.58 -5.96 3.73
N CYS A 77 18.15 -6.17 2.53
CA CYS A 77 19.46 -6.78 2.34
C CYS A 77 20.47 -5.80 1.74
N SER A 78 21.75 -6.17 1.71
CA SER A 78 22.80 -5.32 1.14
C SER A 78 22.59 -5.14 -0.37
N PHE A 79 22.36 -3.90 -0.79
CA PHE A 79 22.25 -3.57 -2.21
C PHE A 79 23.48 -4.04 -3.00
N GLU A 80 24.68 -3.62 -2.60
CA GLU A 80 25.92 -3.92 -3.32
C GLU A 80 26.22 -5.43 -3.41
N LYS A 81 25.93 -6.19 -2.36
CA LYS A 81 26.30 -7.61 -2.27
C LYS A 81 25.23 -8.55 -2.82
N VAL A 82 23.96 -8.16 -2.78
CA VAL A 82 22.82 -9.05 -3.07
C VAL A 82 22.00 -8.57 -4.26
N VAL A 83 21.70 -7.27 -4.32
CA VAL A 83 20.80 -6.71 -5.33
C VAL A 83 21.57 -6.38 -6.62
N PHE A 84 22.64 -5.60 -6.49
CA PHE A 84 23.42 -5.08 -7.60
C PHE A 84 24.04 -6.15 -8.52
N PRO A 85 24.57 -7.29 -8.02
CA PRO A 85 25.09 -8.36 -8.89
C PRO A 85 23.99 -8.94 -9.81
N THR A 86 22.75 -9.00 -9.31
CA THR A 86 21.59 -9.48 -10.06
C THR A 86 21.19 -8.49 -11.14
N ILE A 87 21.24 -7.18 -10.84
CA ILE A 87 21.05 -6.10 -11.81
C ILE A 87 22.07 -6.17 -12.94
N ILE A 88 23.37 -6.34 -12.60
CA ILE A 88 24.44 -6.48 -13.60
C ILE A 88 24.14 -7.64 -14.54
N LYS A 89 23.83 -8.81 -13.99
CA LYS A 89 23.56 -10.01 -14.78
C LYS A 89 22.34 -9.83 -15.70
N ALA A 90 21.27 -9.20 -15.22
CA ALA A 90 20.09 -8.92 -16.05
C ALA A 90 20.41 -7.91 -17.17
N ALA A 91 21.13 -6.84 -16.86
CA ALA A 91 21.53 -5.85 -17.87
C ALA A 91 22.46 -6.45 -18.94
N GLU A 92 23.42 -7.31 -18.55
CA GLU A 92 24.30 -8.03 -19.48
C GLU A 92 23.52 -8.99 -20.41
N MET A 93 22.35 -9.45 -19.98
CA MET A 93 21.41 -10.23 -20.80
C MET A 93 20.47 -9.36 -21.65
N GLY A 94 20.67 -8.04 -21.67
CA GLY A 94 19.86 -7.10 -22.43
C GLY A 94 18.47 -6.87 -21.83
N LYS A 95 18.32 -6.99 -20.51
CA LYS A 95 17.05 -6.82 -19.80
C LYS A 95 16.96 -5.43 -19.19
N ASP A 96 15.79 -4.81 -19.35
CA ASP A 96 15.51 -3.50 -18.75
C ASP A 96 15.40 -3.62 -17.24
N ILE A 97 15.71 -2.53 -16.53
CA ILE A 97 15.71 -2.49 -15.07
C ILE A 97 14.63 -1.51 -14.59
N VAL A 98 13.77 -1.98 -13.70
CA VAL A 98 12.77 -1.15 -13.03
C VAL A 98 13.09 -1.11 -11.55
N LEU A 99 13.24 0.08 -10.98
CA LEU A 99 13.45 0.27 -9.55
C LEU A 99 12.16 0.79 -8.90
N LEU A 100 11.56 -0.03 -8.04
CA LEU A 100 10.36 0.31 -7.27
C LEU A 100 10.71 0.87 -5.89
N ASN A 101 11.84 0.42 -5.33
CA ASN A 101 12.32 0.89 -4.03
C ASN A 101 13.21 2.13 -4.17
N ARG A 102 13.05 3.07 -3.23
CA ARG A 102 13.96 4.20 -3.11
C ARG A 102 15.36 3.71 -2.73
N CYS A 103 16.28 3.85 -3.67
CA CYS A 103 17.70 3.59 -3.46
C CYS A 103 18.43 4.90 -3.13
N ALA A 104 19.61 4.83 -2.52
CA ALA A 104 20.46 5.99 -2.34
C ALA A 104 20.96 6.51 -3.69
N ASP A 105 21.23 7.83 -3.80
CA ASP A 105 21.62 8.46 -5.08
C ASP A 105 22.83 7.77 -5.74
N HIS A 106 23.80 7.33 -4.93
CA HIS A 106 24.98 6.60 -5.42
C HIS A 106 24.63 5.22 -5.98
N GLU A 107 23.67 4.51 -5.39
CA GLU A 107 23.18 3.19 -5.87
C GLU A 107 22.46 3.36 -7.20
N VAL A 108 21.60 4.38 -7.32
CA VAL A 108 20.93 4.71 -8.57
C VAL A 108 21.95 5.03 -9.67
N GLU A 109 23.00 5.79 -9.35
CA GLU A 109 24.07 6.11 -10.29
C GLU A 109 24.87 4.87 -10.72
N MET A 110 25.09 3.91 -9.81
CA MET A 110 25.69 2.61 -10.15
C MET A 110 24.82 1.85 -11.15
N VAL A 111 23.50 1.79 -10.94
CA VAL A 111 22.57 1.12 -11.85
C VAL A 111 22.54 1.82 -13.21
N LYS A 112 22.48 3.16 -13.24
CA LYS A 112 22.53 3.95 -14.48
C LYS A 112 23.74 3.61 -15.34
N LYS A 113 24.93 3.55 -14.74
CA LYS A 113 26.17 3.20 -15.45
C LYS A 113 26.12 1.82 -16.09
N VAL A 114 25.58 0.84 -15.37
CA VAL A 114 25.41 -0.54 -15.87
C VAL A 114 24.38 -0.58 -17.00
N CYS A 115 23.27 0.13 -16.87
CA CYS A 115 22.22 0.17 -17.90
C CYS A 115 22.73 0.83 -19.18
N LEU A 116 23.42 1.98 -19.08
CA LEU A 116 24.04 2.66 -20.21
C LEU A 116 25.07 1.77 -20.94
N LYS A 117 25.93 1.09 -20.18
CA LYS A 117 26.96 0.19 -20.75
C LYS A 117 26.35 -0.93 -21.59
N ASN A 118 25.20 -1.45 -21.19
CA ASN A 118 24.53 -2.58 -21.84
C ASN A 118 23.38 -2.17 -22.78
N ASN A 119 23.14 -0.87 -22.98
CA ASN A 119 22.06 -0.34 -23.81
C ASN A 119 20.67 -0.87 -23.42
N VAL A 120 20.37 -0.86 -22.12
CA VAL A 120 19.06 -1.22 -21.56
C VAL A 120 18.40 -0.04 -20.86
N GLU A 121 17.08 -0.04 -20.77
CA GLU A 121 16.30 1.03 -20.13
C GLU A 121 16.35 0.93 -18.60
N LEU A 122 16.42 2.09 -17.94
CA LEU A 122 16.24 2.20 -16.49
C LEU A 122 14.99 3.06 -16.21
N THR A 123 14.02 2.49 -15.51
CA THR A 123 12.85 3.22 -15.01
C THR A 123 12.86 3.21 -13.48
N SER A 124 12.60 4.37 -12.86
CA SER A 124 12.46 4.50 -11.41
C SER A 124 11.08 5.03 -11.06
N PHE A 125 10.44 4.44 -10.06
CA PHE A 125 9.09 4.83 -9.61
C PHE A 125 9.07 5.65 -8.33
N PHE A 126 10.23 5.95 -7.75
CA PHE A 126 10.36 6.81 -6.56
C PHE A 126 10.90 8.18 -6.93
N GLY A 127 10.65 9.18 -6.08
CA GLY A 127 11.10 10.56 -6.30
C GLY A 127 10.40 11.23 -7.49
N ILE A 128 9.21 10.74 -7.86
CA ILE A 128 8.34 11.40 -8.82
C ILE A 128 7.76 12.61 -8.09
N ASP A 129 8.35 13.78 -8.32
CA ASP A 129 7.77 15.03 -7.85
C ASP A 129 6.46 15.24 -8.59
N ILE A 130 5.39 15.45 -7.82
CA ILE A 130 4.15 15.96 -8.38
C ILE A 130 4.46 17.31 -9.00
N ASP A 131 4.02 17.48 -10.24
CA ASP A 131 4.12 18.74 -10.96
C ASP A 131 3.37 19.81 -10.17
N ARG A 132 4.12 20.56 -9.36
CA ARG A 132 3.57 21.55 -8.42
C ARG A 132 2.77 22.61 -9.14
N THR A 133 3.10 22.93 -10.39
CA THR A 133 2.35 23.91 -11.18
C THR A 133 0.89 23.50 -11.43
N LYS A 134 0.57 22.21 -11.25
CA LYS A 134 -0.78 21.65 -11.40
C LYS A 134 -1.56 21.58 -10.08
N VAL A 135 -0.89 21.74 -8.94
CA VAL A 135 -1.45 21.61 -7.59
C VAL A 135 -1.39 22.93 -6.81
N GLU A 136 -0.39 23.76 -7.08
CA GLU A 136 -0.25 25.12 -6.56
C GLU A 136 -1.22 26.05 -7.29
N LEU A 137 -2.45 26.19 -6.78
CA LEU A 137 -3.37 27.20 -7.30
C LEU A 137 -4.25 27.82 -6.20
N VAL A 138 -4.28 29.16 -6.25
CA VAL A 138 -5.30 30.12 -5.77
C VAL A 138 -5.66 30.07 -4.29
N GLU A 139 -4.95 30.88 -3.50
CA GLU A 139 -5.22 31.18 -2.07
C GLU A 139 -5.16 29.95 -1.13
N LYS A 140 -4.96 30.19 0.16
CA LYS A 140 -4.94 29.14 1.20
C LYS A 140 -6.38 28.78 1.58
N ILE A 141 -7.08 28.09 0.67
CA ILE A 141 -8.47 27.65 0.86
C ILE A 141 -8.59 26.16 0.58
N LEU A 142 -9.46 25.46 1.31
CA LEU A 142 -9.81 24.08 1.00
C LEU A 142 -10.84 24.07 -0.13
N LEU A 143 -10.62 23.21 -1.13
CA LEU A 143 -11.51 22.99 -2.24
C LEU A 143 -12.41 21.79 -1.93
N ASP A 144 -13.69 21.92 -2.25
CA ASP A 144 -14.65 20.82 -2.13
C ASP A 144 -14.31 19.72 -3.14
N ILE A 145 -14.15 18.49 -2.65
CA ILE A 145 -13.99 17.28 -3.44
C ILE A 145 -15.37 16.61 -3.44
N ASN A 146 -16.00 16.48 -4.62
CA ASN A 146 -17.39 16.02 -4.75
C ASN A 146 -17.49 14.54 -5.12
N VAL A 147 -16.39 13.92 -5.58
CA VAL A 147 -16.34 12.47 -5.75
C VAL A 147 -16.32 11.79 -4.38
N PRO A 148 -17.08 10.70 -4.17
CA PRO A 148 -17.03 9.96 -2.93
C PRO A 148 -15.64 9.36 -2.64
N ILE A 149 -15.20 9.46 -1.40
CA ILE A 149 -13.88 9.09 -0.91
C ILE A 149 -13.97 7.90 0.06
N ILE A 150 -13.30 6.81 -0.30
CA ILE A 150 -13.02 5.70 0.63
C ILE A 150 -11.63 5.93 1.23
N CYS A 151 -11.57 6.24 2.53
CA CYS A 151 -10.33 6.41 3.27
C CYS A 151 -9.89 5.11 3.93
N VAL A 152 -8.66 4.68 3.64
CA VAL A 152 -8.05 3.47 4.21
C VAL A 152 -6.91 3.87 5.13
N ALA A 153 -7.17 3.81 6.43
CA ALA A 153 -6.23 4.16 7.50
C ALA A 153 -5.80 2.91 8.30
N SER A 154 -4.83 3.05 9.20
CA SER A 154 -4.43 1.97 10.10
C SER A 154 -4.12 2.47 11.49
N LEU A 155 -4.35 1.63 12.49
CA LEU A 155 -3.88 1.91 13.85
C LEU A 155 -2.34 1.94 13.90
N MET A 156 -1.69 1.06 13.15
CA MET A 156 -0.23 0.93 13.06
C MET A 156 0.20 0.45 11.66
N GLU A 157 1.48 0.61 11.34
CA GLU A 157 2.10 0.01 10.14
C GLU A 157 1.98 -1.53 10.12
N LYS A 158 2.27 -2.14 8.96
CA LYS A 158 2.18 -3.60 8.73
C LYS A 158 0.78 -4.17 9.04
N SER A 159 -0.25 -3.53 8.51
CA SER A 159 -1.66 -3.88 8.75
C SER A 159 -2.44 -4.18 7.46
N ASN A 160 -1.78 -4.69 6.40
CA ASN A 160 -2.41 -5.07 5.12
C ASN A 160 -3.22 -3.96 4.43
N LYS A 161 -2.91 -2.70 4.73
CA LYS A 161 -3.59 -1.53 4.13
C LYS A 161 -3.54 -1.55 2.60
N PHE A 162 -2.38 -1.88 2.03
CA PHE A 162 -2.21 -1.90 0.58
C PHE A 162 -3.02 -3.04 -0.07
N ASP A 163 -3.21 -4.16 0.63
CA ASP A 163 -4.12 -5.23 0.18
C ASP A 163 -5.56 -4.75 0.12
N VAL A 164 -6.03 -4.09 1.18
CA VAL A 164 -7.37 -3.49 1.19
C VAL A 164 -7.53 -2.50 0.04
N GLN A 165 -6.57 -1.61 -0.18
CA GLN A 165 -6.64 -0.65 -1.28
C GLN A 165 -6.72 -1.32 -2.66
N LEU A 166 -5.88 -2.33 -2.91
CA LEU A 166 -5.88 -3.04 -4.20
C LEU A 166 -7.15 -3.87 -4.39
N SER A 167 -7.69 -4.44 -3.31
CA SER A 167 -8.95 -5.19 -3.38
C SER A 167 -10.15 -4.33 -3.74
N LEU A 168 -10.27 -3.16 -3.11
CA LEU A 168 -11.31 -2.18 -3.44
C LEU A 168 -11.20 -1.77 -4.91
N ARG A 169 -9.98 -1.42 -5.35
CA ARG A 169 -9.75 -1.02 -6.74
C ARG A 169 -10.12 -2.12 -7.72
N ASP A 170 -9.67 -3.35 -7.48
CA ASP A 170 -9.98 -4.49 -8.34
C ASP A 170 -11.49 -4.74 -8.42
N TYR A 171 -12.19 -4.67 -7.29
CA TYR A 171 -13.65 -4.78 -7.24
C TYR A 171 -14.35 -3.68 -8.04
N PHE A 172 -14.13 -2.41 -7.70
CA PHE A 172 -14.83 -1.29 -8.34
C PHE A 172 -14.53 -1.21 -9.85
N LEU A 173 -13.32 -1.53 -10.29
CA LEU A 173 -13.01 -1.63 -11.72
C LEU A 173 -13.77 -2.77 -12.42
N LYS A 174 -13.95 -3.92 -11.76
CA LYS A 174 -14.73 -5.05 -12.30
C LYS A 174 -16.22 -4.74 -12.38
N GLU A 175 -16.75 -3.99 -11.42
CA GLU A 175 -18.13 -3.50 -11.43
C GLU A 175 -18.34 -2.34 -12.44
N GLY A 176 -17.28 -1.89 -13.10
CA GLY A 176 -17.34 -0.90 -14.18
C GLY A 176 -17.26 0.56 -13.74
N TYR A 177 -16.95 0.82 -12.47
CA TYR A 177 -16.69 2.16 -11.98
C TYR A 177 -15.35 2.68 -12.47
N LYS A 178 -15.27 4.00 -12.61
CA LYS A 178 -14.04 4.73 -12.83
C LYS A 178 -13.37 5.07 -11.51
N VAL A 179 -12.22 4.48 -11.26
CA VAL A 179 -11.56 4.53 -9.94
C VAL A 179 -10.25 5.30 -9.98
N SER A 180 -10.17 6.39 -9.23
CA SER A 180 -8.91 7.03 -8.87
C SER A 180 -8.41 6.52 -7.53
N GLN A 181 -7.09 6.46 -7.34
CA GLN A 181 -6.52 6.00 -6.09
C GLN A 181 -5.22 6.73 -5.74
N ILE A 182 -5.05 7.02 -4.46
CA ILE A 182 -3.79 7.44 -3.84
C ILE A 182 -3.35 6.32 -2.89
N GLY A 183 -2.28 5.61 -3.25
CA GLY A 183 -1.80 4.43 -2.55
C GLY A 183 -0.71 4.68 -1.51
N THR A 184 -0.58 3.76 -0.56
CA THR A 184 0.41 3.91 0.53
C THR A 184 1.83 3.46 0.21
N LYS A 185 2.07 2.97 -1.01
CA LYS A 185 3.39 2.57 -1.49
C LYS A 185 3.94 3.64 -2.43
N SER A 186 5.27 3.72 -2.57
CA SER A 186 5.93 4.72 -3.41
C SER A 186 6.00 4.33 -4.89
N TYR A 187 5.42 3.19 -5.28
CA TYR A 187 5.50 2.64 -6.63
C TYR A 187 4.11 2.37 -7.22
N CYS A 188 3.09 3.08 -6.74
CA CYS A 188 1.70 2.86 -7.13
C CYS A 188 1.45 3.04 -8.63
N GLU A 189 2.27 3.82 -9.31
CA GLU A 189 2.16 4.13 -10.72
C GLU A 189 2.35 2.88 -11.60
N ILE A 190 3.05 1.84 -11.12
CA ILE A 190 3.14 0.56 -11.85
C ILE A 190 1.78 -0.14 -11.98
N MET A 191 0.89 0.15 -11.04
CA MET A 191 -0.48 -0.36 -10.96
C MET A 191 -1.50 0.63 -11.55
N GLY A 192 -1.02 1.72 -12.17
CA GLY A 192 -1.84 2.71 -12.84
C GLY A 192 -2.60 3.67 -11.90
N PHE A 193 -2.06 3.99 -10.73
CA PHE A 193 -2.61 4.99 -9.82
C PHE A 193 -1.50 5.74 -9.05
N HIS A 194 -1.88 6.75 -8.26
CA HIS A 194 -0.92 7.68 -7.66
C HIS A 194 -0.32 7.16 -6.38
N SER A 195 0.98 7.39 -6.18
CA SER A 195 1.61 7.24 -4.87
C SER A 195 1.21 8.37 -3.92
N PHE A 196 1.28 8.12 -2.61
CA PHE A 196 1.05 9.17 -1.63
C PHE A 196 2.12 10.27 -1.78
N PRO A 197 1.73 11.55 -1.82
CA PRO A 197 2.64 12.65 -2.14
C PRO A 197 3.84 12.76 -1.20
N ASP A 198 5.05 12.78 -1.76
CA ASP A 198 6.31 12.93 -1.01
C ASP A 198 6.37 14.23 -0.19
N PHE A 199 5.64 15.29 -0.61
CA PHE A 199 5.59 16.55 0.11
C PHE A 199 4.96 16.43 1.50
N MET A 200 4.14 15.41 1.74
CA MET A 200 3.55 15.14 3.05
C MET A 200 4.60 14.71 4.09
N PHE A 201 5.71 14.11 3.63
CA PHE A 201 6.75 13.58 4.51
C PHE A 201 7.96 14.49 4.67
N ASN A 202 8.09 15.50 3.81
CA ASN A 202 9.28 16.35 3.83
C ASN A 202 9.18 17.44 4.91
N HIS A 203 10.33 18.02 5.28
CA HIS A 203 10.42 19.14 6.23
C HIS A 203 10.54 20.50 5.53
N LYS A 204 10.42 20.53 4.21
CA LYS A 204 10.53 21.76 3.42
C LYS A 204 9.21 22.52 3.40
N GLU A 205 8.09 21.80 3.40
CA GLU A 205 6.76 22.38 3.50
C GLU A 205 6.35 22.57 4.96
N ALA A 206 5.67 23.68 5.26
CA ALA A 206 5.03 23.85 6.55
C ALA A 206 3.82 22.92 6.66
N GLU A 207 3.51 22.44 7.86
CA GLU A 207 2.42 21.46 8.06
C GLU A 207 1.06 21.98 7.57
N ILE A 208 0.79 23.29 7.73
CA ILE A 208 -0.42 23.91 7.19
C ILE A 208 -0.47 23.87 5.64
N ASP A 209 0.68 24.03 4.98
CA ASP A 209 0.74 24.04 3.52
C ASP A 209 0.56 22.64 2.95
N LYS A 210 1.02 21.60 3.66
CA LYS A 210 0.78 20.20 3.29
C LYS A 210 -0.70 19.86 3.19
N ILE A 211 -1.52 20.38 4.12
CA ILE A 211 -2.98 20.17 4.11
C ILE A 211 -3.58 20.76 2.83
N PHE A 212 -3.29 22.02 2.51
CA PHE A 212 -3.78 22.66 1.28
C PHE A 212 -3.28 21.94 0.03
N LEU A 213 -1.98 21.61 -0.03
CA LEU A 213 -1.39 20.89 -1.15
C LEU A 213 -2.02 19.51 -1.36
N PHE A 214 -2.32 18.78 -0.28
CA PHE A 214 -2.96 17.48 -0.38
C PHE A 214 -4.41 17.58 -0.85
N ASN A 215 -5.17 18.55 -0.32
CA ASN A 215 -6.54 18.82 -0.78
C ASN A 215 -6.56 19.19 -2.27
N HIS A 216 -5.68 20.10 -2.71
CA HIS A 216 -5.57 20.50 -4.10
C HIS A 216 -5.11 19.34 -4.99
N PHE A 217 -4.26 18.46 -4.50
CA PHE A 217 -3.85 17.26 -5.24
C PHE A 217 -5.03 16.31 -5.46
N CYS A 218 -5.85 16.07 -4.43
CA CYS A 218 -7.07 15.29 -4.57
C CYS A 218 -8.05 15.95 -5.54
N LYS A 219 -8.23 17.28 -5.44
CA LYS A 219 -9.06 18.05 -6.37
C LYS A 219 -8.57 17.98 -7.81
N TYR A 220 -7.25 18.06 -8.02
CA TYR A 220 -6.63 17.89 -9.32
C TYR A 220 -6.93 16.50 -9.91
N ILE A 221 -6.80 15.44 -9.11
CA ILE A 221 -7.15 14.07 -9.53
C ILE A 221 -8.64 14.00 -9.91
N GLU A 222 -9.54 14.52 -9.07
CA GLU A 222 -10.99 14.55 -9.37
C GLU A 222 -11.29 15.23 -10.72
N LEU A 223 -10.72 16.42 -10.98
CA LEU A 223 -11.04 17.19 -12.19
C LEU A 223 -10.49 16.54 -13.48
N ASN A 224 -9.29 15.96 -13.41
CA ASN A 224 -8.60 15.39 -14.57
C ASN A 224 -9.04 13.95 -14.84
N GLU A 225 -9.13 13.15 -13.78
CA GLU A 225 -9.49 11.75 -13.89
C GLU A 225 -10.98 11.54 -13.84
N ARG A 226 -11.79 12.48 -13.35
CA ARG A 226 -13.26 12.37 -13.22
C ARG A 226 -13.70 10.96 -12.77
N PRO A 227 -13.24 10.48 -11.61
CA PRO A 227 -13.62 9.18 -11.07
C PRO A 227 -15.06 9.18 -10.54
N ASP A 228 -15.66 8.00 -10.47
CA ASP A 228 -16.90 7.74 -9.74
C ASP A 228 -16.64 7.52 -8.24
N VAL A 229 -15.44 7.04 -7.90
CA VAL A 229 -14.97 6.84 -6.51
C VAL A 229 -13.47 7.06 -6.41
N MET A 230 -13.02 7.70 -5.32
CA MET A 230 -11.60 7.90 -5.01
C MET A 230 -11.19 7.09 -3.77
N ILE A 231 -10.20 6.21 -3.91
CA ILE A 231 -9.65 5.44 -2.79
C ILE A 231 -8.38 6.12 -2.28
N ILE A 232 -8.34 6.54 -1.02
CA ILE A 232 -7.18 7.22 -0.43
C ILE A 232 -6.65 6.40 0.74
N GLY A 233 -5.44 5.87 0.58
CA GLY A 233 -4.70 5.22 1.65
C GLY A 233 -3.81 6.23 2.36
N ILE A 234 -3.92 6.33 3.68
CA ILE A 234 -3.07 7.21 4.48
C ILE A 234 -1.88 6.40 5.01
N PRO A 235 -0.61 6.67 4.66
CA PRO A 235 0.54 5.92 5.18
C PRO A 235 0.73 6.04 6.70
N GLY A 236 1.42 5.08 7.30
CA GLY A 236 1.71 5.08 8.74
C GLY A 236 0.55 4.60 9.62
N GLY A 237 0.59 5.00 10.91
CA GLY A 237 -0.43 4.72 11.91
C GLY A 237 -1.15 5.99 12.38
N THR A 238 -2.40 5.86 12.80
CA THR A 238 -3.25 6.99 13.23
C THR A 238 -3.07 7.38 14.69
N MET A 239 -2.44 6.53 15.51
CA MET A 239 -2.34 6.74 16.95
C MET A 239 -0.99 6.30 17.52
N VAL A 240 -0.58 6.98 18.59
CA VAL A 240 0.57 6.59 19.42
C VAL A 240 0.29 5.22 20.03
N TYR A 241 1.19 4.25 19.79
CA TYR A 241 1.10 2.95 20.43
C TYR A 241 1.64 3.01 21.86
N ASN A 242 2.85 3.56 22.04
CA ASN A 242 3.42 3.87 23.35
C ASN A 242 4.55 4.93 23.24
N ASN A 243 5.21 5.25 24.35
CA ASN A 243 6.28 6.26 24.40
C ASN A 243 7.52 5.92 23.55
N LEU A 244 7.71 4.64 23.19
CA LEU A 244 8.80 4.18 22.34
C LEU A 244 8.37 4.14 20.86
N PHE A 245 7.16 3.66 20.61
CA PHE A 245 6.57 3.52 19.28
C PHE A 245 5.45 4.54 19.11
N THR A 246 5.83 5.73 18.68
CA THR A 246 4.93 6.88 18.63
C THR A 246 4.04 6.89 17.39
N ASN A 247 4.32 6.05 16.38
CA ASN A 247 3.68 6.08 15.06
C ASN A 247 3.65 7.51 14.47
N ARG A 248 4.75 8.27 14.67
CA ARG A 248 4.85 9.69 14.28
C ARG A 248 3.67 10.54 14.79
N PHE A 249 3.11 10.14 15.93
CA PHE A 249 1.98 10.78 16.60
C PHE A 249 0.69 10.88 15.77
N GLY A 250 0.59 10.13 14.67
CA GLY A 250 -0.54 10.24 13.74
C GLY A 250 -0.58 11.55 12.95
N ILE A 251 0.52 12.31 12.88
CA ILE A 251 0.57 13.63 12.24
C ILE A 251 0.15 13.55 10.76
N THR A 252 0.71 12.62 9.99
CA THR A 252 0.34 12.44 8.58
C THR A 252 -1.14 12.10 8.41
N ALA A 253 -1.71 11.30 9.32
CA ALA A 253 -3.13 10.98 9.28
C ALA A 253 -4.00 12.20 9.59
N PHE A 254 -3.58 13.02 10.56
CA PHE A 254 -4.25 14.26 10.89
C PHE A 254 -4.20 15.26 9.73
N GLU A 255 -3.04 15.46 9.11
CA GLU A 255 -2.87 16.37 7.97
C GLU A 255 -3.72 15.94 6.77
N ALA A 256 -3.66 14.65 6.41
CA ALA A 256 -4.43 14.11 5.31
C ALA A 256 -5.94 14.19 5.56
N ALA A 257 -6.40 13.79 6.76
CA ALA A 257 -7.82 13.82 7.12
C ALA A 257 -8.35 15.26 7.32
N SER A 258 -7.48 16.24 7.56
CA SER A 258 -7.87 17.66 7.56
C SER A 258 -8.06 18.23 6.15
N ALA A 259 -7.57 17.53 5.13
CA ALA A 259 -7.60 17.96 3.72
C ALA A 259 -8.71 17.28 2.89
N ILE A 260 -9.33 16.22 3.41
CA ILE A 260 -10.37 15.45 2.73
C ILE A 260 -11.53 15.18 3.69
N HIS A 261 -12.70 14.87 3.14
CA HIS A 261 -13.85 14.41 3.91
C HIS A 261 -14.20 12.99 3.43
N PRO A 262 -13.78 11.94 4.15
CA PRO A 262 -14.12 10.57 3.79
C PRO A 262 -15.61 10.29 3.97
N ASP A 263 -16.22 9.69 2.95
CA ASP A 263 -17.58 9.13 2.96
C ASP A 263 -17.60 7.74 3.59
N VAL A 264 -16.51 6.97 3.38
CA VAL A 264 -16.33 5.65 4.01
C VAL A 264 -14.94 5.56 4.64
N GLY A 265 -14.89 5.20 5.93
CA GLY A 265 -13.66 4.99 6.68
C GLY A 265 -13.37 3.53 6.96
N ILE A 266 -12.19 3.06 6.52
CA ILE A 266 -11.67 1.72 6.84
C ILE A 266 -10.47 1.84 7.76
N MET A 267 -10.52 1.17 8.90
CA MET A 267 -9.40 1.11 9.84
C MET A 267 -8.77 -0.27 9.86
N ASN A 268 -7.51 -0.37 9.46
CA ASN A 268 -6.76 -1.62 9.55
C ASN A 268 -6.11 -1.80 10.93
N LEU A 269 -6.20 -3.02 11.43
CA LEU A 269 -5.70 -3.47 12.72
C LEU A 269 -4.62 -4.52 12.52
N THR A 270 -3.75 -4.68 13.52
CA THR A 270 -2.87 -5.86 13.63
C THR A 270 -3.64 -7.06 14.15
N TYR A 271 -3.09 -8.26 14.01
CA TYR A 271 -3.59 -9.43 14.71
C TYR A 271 -3.38 -9.26 16.22
N ASP A 272 -4.46 -9.03 16.96
CA ASP A 272 -4.43 -8.95 18.42
C ASP A 272 -5.79 -9.29 19.07
N ASP A 273 -5.78 -9.43 20.39
CA ASP A 273 -6.97 -9.77 21.19
C ASP A 273 -7.78 -8.51 21.54
N PHE A 274 -8.37 -7.87 20.53
CA PHE A 274 -9.29 -6.76 20.74
C PHE A 274 -10.65 -7.24 21.26
N ASN A 275 -11.32 -6.42 22.06
CA ASN A 275 -12.71 -6.61 22.46
C ASN A 275 -13.59 -5.48 21.89
N GLY A 276 -14.92 -5.66 21.95
CA GLY A 276 -15.86 -4.67 21.39
C GLY A 276 -15.69 -3.26 21.99
N GLU A 277 -15.43 -3.15 23.29
CA GLU A 277 -15.22 -1.87 23.97
C GLU A 277 -13.97 -1.13 23.47
N PHE A 278 -12.89 -1.87 23.17
CA PHE A 278 -11.68 -1.27 22.64
C PHE A 278 -11.89 -0.79 21.21
N LEU A 279 -12.59 -1.55 20.37
CA LEU A 279 -12.95 -1.13 19.02
C LEU A 279 -13.82 0.14 19.04
N ASP A 280 -14.81 0.21 19.94
CA ASP A 280 -15.61 1.41 20.15
C ASP A 280 -14.73 2.63 20.50
N LYS A 281 -13.68 2.45 21.32
CA LYS A 281 -12.72 3.52 21.64
C LYS A 281 -11.90 3.95 20.42
N ILE A 282 -11.54 3.03 19.52
CA ILE A 282 -10.87 3.37 18.25
C ILE A 282 -11.80 4.21 17.37
N CYS A 283 -13.07 3.82 17.24
CA CYS A 283 -14.08 4.59 16.50
C CYS A 283 -14.21 6.01 17.06
N VAL A 284 -14.45 6.14 18.38
CA VAL A 284 -14.59 7.43 19.05
C VAL A 284 -13.32 8.29 18.89
N SER A 285 -12.13 7.70 19.10
CA SER A 285 -10.88 8.44 18.92
C SER A 285 -10.66 8.89 17.49
N THR A 286 -11.07 8.09 16.50
CA THR A 286 -10.88 8.41 15.08
C THR A 286 -11.81 9.55 14.68
N LYS A 287 -13.11 9.45 15.04
CA LYS A 287 -14.09 10.51 14.81
C LYS A 287 -13.64 11.86 15.39
N HIS A 288 -13.16 11.87 16.63
CA HIS A 288 -12.78 13.13 17.28
C HIS A 288 -11.41 13.68 16.85
N LYS A 289 -10.44 12.84 16.45
CA LYS A 289 -9.11 13.30 16.06
C LYS A 289 -8.98 13.57 14.57
N LEU A 290 -9.61 12.73 13.75
CA LEU A 290 -9.46 12.72 12.29
C LEU A 290 -10.74 13.15 11.56
N GLY A 291 -11.87 13.27 12.26
CA GLY A 291 -13.08 13.87 11.68
C GLY A 291 -13.90 12.94 10.78
N PHE A 292 -13.64 11.63 10.78
CA PHE A 292 -14.42 10.64 10.01
C PHE A 292 -14.79 9.42 10.85
N ASP A 293 -15.86 8.74 10.47
CA ASP A 293 -16.35 7.52 11.12
C ASP A 293 -15.65 6.27 10.56
N ILE A 294 -15.52 5.22 11.39
CA ILE A 294 -15.01 3.93 10.93
C ILE A 294 -16.20 3.05 10.63
N ASP A 295 -16.41 2.75 9.35
CA ASP A 295 -17.51 1.91 8.86
C ASP A 295 -17.10 0.45 8.74
N CYS A 296 -15.80 0.18 8.57
CA CYS A 296 -15.26 -1.15 8.46
C CYS A 296 -13.89 -1.26 9.16
N PHE A 297 -13.64 -2.40 9.76
CA PHE A 297 -12.30 -2.81 10.18
C PHE A 297 -11.75 -3.90 9.26
N ASN A 298 -10.44 -3.88 9.05
CA ASN A 298 -9.71 -5.02 8.49
C ASN A 298 -8.67 -5.49 9.52
N MET A 299 -8.54 -6.78 9.75
CA MET A 299 -7.47 -7.32 10.59
C MET A 299 -6.38 -7.94 9.72
N SER A 300 -5.14 -7.50 9.89
CA SER A 300 -4.00 -8.14 9.25
C SER A 300 -3.59 -9.41 9.99
N ASN A 301 -2.79 -10.23 9.33
CA ASN A 301 -2.14 -11.37 9.93
C ASN A 301 -0.77 -11.03 10.55
N HIS A 302 -0.50 -9.76 10.83
CA HIS A 302 0.73 -9.34 11.50
C HIS A 302 0.44 -8.99 12.95
N LYS A 303 1.15 -9.63 13.87
CA LYS A 303 1.11 -9.30 15.29
C LYS A 303 2.35 -8.53 15.69
N PHE A 304 2.14 -7.48 16.46
CA PHE A 304 3.23 -6.67 16.99
C PHE A 304 4.07 -7.47 17.99
N ASP A 305 5.39 -7.54 17.76
CA ASP A 305 6.34 -8.17 18.67
C ASP A 305 6.91 -7.12 19.62
N THR A 306 6.23 -6.87 20.72
CA THR A 306 6.67 -5.89 21.74
C THR A 306 8.08 -6.19 22.27
N GLY A 307 8.45 -7.47 22.38
CA GLY A 307 9.74 -7.90 22.92
C GLY A 307 10.89 -7.52 22.00
N ARG A 308 10.86 -8.00 20.75
CA ARG A 308 11.87 -7.68 19.74
C ARG A 308 11.87 -6.20 19.39
N SER A 309 10.68 -5.60 19.28
CA SER A 309 10.59 -4.18 18.96
C SER A 309 11.32 -3.33 20.00
N LYS A 310 11.13 -3.63 21.29
CA LYS A 310 11.79 -2.91 22.37
C LYS A 310 13.32 -3.11 22.36
N GLN A 311 13.77 -4.31 22.01
CA GLN A 311 15.19 -4.64 21.90
C GLN A 311 15.85 -3.87 20.75
N ASP A 312 15.24 -3.88 19.57
CA ASP A 312 15.79 -3.30 18.34
C ASP A 312 15.49 -1.80 18.21
N LYS A 313 14.58 -1.27 19.03
CA LYS A 313 14.02 0.09 18.96
C LYS A 313 13.39 0.40 17.60
N GLU A 314 12.77 -0.61 17.00
CA GLU A 314 12.13 -0.56 15.70
C GLU A 314 10.84 -1.37 15.76
N LEU A 315 9.84 -1.05 14.94
CA LEU A 315 8.62 -1.85 14.88
C LEU A 315 8.93 -3.24 14.28
N LYS A 316 8.79 -4.28 15.08
CA LYS A 316 8.95 -5.68 14.67
C LYS A 316 7.62 -6.41 14.79
N PHE A 317 7.39 -7.30 13.84
CA PHE A 317 6.15 -8.06 13.72
C PHE A 317 6.48 -9.52 13.47
N PHE A 318 5.57 -10.40 13.86
CA PHE A 318 5.52 -11.76 13.33
C PHE A 318 4.22 -11.95 12.55
N THR A 319 4.29 -12.81 11.55
CA THR A 319 3.16 -13.13 10.69
C THR A 319 2.51 -14.42 11.20
N VAL A 320 1.19 -14.42 11.31
CA VAL A 320 0.38 -15.60 11.63
C VAL A 320 -0.32 -16.11 10.37
N ASP A 321 -0.79 -17.35 10.41
CA ASP A 321 -1.60 -17.93 9.34
C ASP A 321 -2.90 -17.12 9.18
N SER A 322 -3.27 -16.78 7.94
CA SER A 322 -4.49 -16.02 7.65
C SER A 322 -5.75 -16.70 8.20
N LYS A 323 -5.77 -18.03 8.34
CA LYS A 323 -6.90 -18.77 8.92
C LYS A 323 -7.09 -18.47 10.41
N LEU A 324 -6.01 -18.19 11.14
CA LEU A 324 -6.11 -17.77 12.54
C LEU A 324 -6.72 -16.38 12.66
N VAL A 325 -6.54 -15.53 11.65
CA VAL A 325 -7.20 -14.22 11.58
C VAL A 325 -8.70 -14.40 11.41
N ASP A 326 -9.15 -15.32 10.55
CA ASP A 326 -10.58 -15.61 10.38
C ASP A 326 -11.22 -16.09 11.69
N GLU A 327 -10.56 -17.00 12.41
CA GLU A 327 -11.01 -17.47 13.73
C GLU A 327 -11.09 -16.32 14.75
N LYS A 328 -10.13 -15.40 14.72
CA LYS A 328 -10.09 -14.24 15.62
C LYS A 328 -11.21 -13.25 15.29
N ILE A 329 -11.42 -12.94 14.02
CA ILE A 329 -12.50 -12.08 13.55
C ILE A 329 -13.85 -12.66 13.97
N ALA A 330 -14.08 -13.96 13.77
CA ALA A 330 -15.34 -14.60 14.15
C ALA A 330 -15.67 -14.43 15.64
N GLN A 331 -14.67 -14.39 16.52
CA GLN A 331 -14.86 -14.14 17.95
C GLN A 331 -15.19 -12.66 18.23
N ILE A 332 -14.42 -11.74 17.65
CA ILE A 332 -14.54 -10.30 17.92
C ILE A 332 -15.83 -9.73 17.32
N SER A 333 -16.26 -10.24 16.17
CA SER A 333 -17.50 -9.82 15.49
C SER A 333 -18.77 -10.11 16.30
N LEU A 334 -18.71 -10.93 17.35
CA LEU A 334 -19.84 -11.13 18.29
C LEU A 334 -20.07 -9.90 19.18
N GLU A 335 -19.04 -9.09 19.40
CA GLU A 335 -19.07 -7.92 20.29
C GLU A 335 -18.95 -6.60 19.51
N SER A 336 -18.41 -6.62 18.29
CA SER A 336 -18.20 -5.44 17.48
C SER A 336 -19.50 -4.93 16.84
N LYS A 337 -19.71 -3.61 16.88
CA LYS A 337 -20.79 -2.94 16.14
C LYS A 337 -20.44 -2.67 14.69
N VAL A 338 -19.16 -2.63 14.39
CA VAL A 338 -18.59 -2.36 13.06
C VAL A 338 -18.11 -3.68 12.48
N PRO A 339 -18.37 -3.98 11.20
CA PRO A 339 -17.91 -5.22 10.57
C PRO A 339 -16.38 -5.30 10.53
N LEU A 340 -15.85 -6.51 10.74
CA LEU A 340 -14.43 -6.85 10.64
C LEU A 340 -14.22 -7.84 9.50
N PHE A 341 -13.18 -7.60 8.71
CA PHE A 341 -12.84 -8.42 7.54
C PHE A 341 -11.37 -8.85 7.56
N ASN A 342 -11.07 -9.91 6.80
CA ASN A 342 -9.71 -10.36 6.50
C ASN A 342 -9.38 -10.12 5.02
N SER A 343 -8.53 -9.13 4.74
CA SER A 343 -7.97 -8.84 3.40
C SER A 343 -7.15 -9.96 2.74
N LEU A 344 -6.82 -11.02 3.48
CA LEU A 344 -6.17 -12.23 2.92
C LEU A 344 -7.17 -13.33 2.54
N ASN A 345 -8.44 -13.18 2.92
CA ASN A 345 -9.51 -14.10 2.61
C ASN A 345 -10.34 -13.52 1.45
N GLY A 346 -10.39 -14.22 0.32
CA GLY A 346 -11.05 -13.73 -0.89
C GLY A 346 -12.55 -13.46 -0.72
N THR A 347 -13.23 -14.20 0.16
CA THR A 347 -14.66 -14.00 0.43
C THR A 347 -14.89 -12.73 1.24
N ASP A 348 -14.09 -12.50 2.28
CA ASP A 348 -14.19 -11.29 3.10
C ASP A 348 -13.75 -10.04 2.34
N THR A 349 -12.78 -10.20 1.45
CA THR A 349 -12.33 -9.14 0.54
C THR A 349 -13.48 -8.64 -0.34
N LEU A 350 -14.27 -9.55 -0.91
CA LEU A 350 -15.46 -9.19 -1.69
C LEU A 350 -16.51 -8.50 -0.82
N LYS A 351 -16.83 -9.06 0.35
CA LYS A 351 -17.82 -8.47 1.28
C LYS A 351 -17.43 -7.08 1.78
N LEU A 352 -16.14 -6.84 2.03
CA LEU A 352 -15.65 -5.52 2.41
C LEU A 352 -15.95 -4.51 1.31
N ALA A 353 -15.66 -4.84 0.05
CA ALA A 353 -15.90 -3.95 -1.07
C ALA A 353 -17.40 -3.71 -1.33
N GLU A 354 -18.22 -4.76 -1.28
CA GLU A 354 -19.70 -4.66 -1.35
C GLU A 354 -20.26 -3.78 -0.22
N CYS A 355 -19.71 -3.88 1.00
CA CYS A 355 -20.09 -3.03 2.12
C CYS A 355 -19.78 -1.56 1.83
N CYS A 356 -18.58 -1.26 1.32
CA CYS A 356 -18.21 0.11 0.95
C CYS A 356 -19.12 0.66 -0.15
N GLU A 357 -19.39 -0.11 -1.20
CA GLU A 357 -20.31 0.30 -2.27
C GLU A 357 -21.71 0.60 -1.73
N ALA A 358 -22.26 -0.27 -0.88
CA ALA A 358 -23.58 -0.08 -0.29
C ALA A 358 -23.67 1.20 0.55
N LEU A 359 -22.62 1.56 1.30
CA LEU A 359 -22.54 2.80 2.07
C LEU A 359 -22.52 4.03 1.15
N LEU A 360 -21.69 4.02 0.11
CA LEU A 360 -21.61 5.12 -0.87
C LEU A 360 -22.94 5.36 -1.61
N LEU A 361 -23.69 4.29 -1.90
CA LEU A 361 -25.01 4.41 -2.54
C LEU A 361 -26.08 4.95 -1.59
N GLN A 362 -25.99 4.68 -0.29
CA GLN A 362 -26.95 5.19 0.71
C GLN A 362 -26.78 6.69 0.95
N GLU A 363 -25.55 7.18 1.00
CA GLU A 363 -25.28 8.62 1.21
C GLU A 363 -25.71 9.46 0.01
N ASN A 364 -25.50 8.97 -1.21
CA ASN A 364 -25.96 9.64 -2.43
C ASN A 364 -27.49 9.78 -2.50
N MET A 365 -28.26 8.89 -1.86
CA MET A 365 -29.72 9.00 -1.78
C MET A 365 -30.21 10.01 -0.75
N GLN A 366 -29.38 10.47 0.19
CA GLN A 366 -29.78 11.49 1.18
C GLN A 366 -29.66 12.93 0.66
N ILE A 367 -29.08 13.13 -0.53
CA ILE A 367 -28.80 14.44 -1.14
C ILE A 367 -29.80 14.79 -2.28
N VAL A 368 -30.73 13.89 -2.63
CA VAL A 368 -31.73 14.09 -3.72
C VAL A 368 -33.09 14.55 -3.21
#